data_AF-A0A259SGD8-F1
#
_entry.id   AF-A0A259SGD8-F1
#
_cell.length_a   1.000
_cell.length_b   1.000
_cell.length_c   1.000
_cell.angle_alpha   90.00
_cell.angle_beta   90.00
_cell.angle_gamma   90.00
#
_symmetry.space_group_name_H-M   'P 1'
#
loop_
_entity.id
_entity.type
_entity.pdbx_description
1 polymer ?
#
loop_
_entity_poly.entity_id
_entity_poly.type
_entity_poly.pdbx_seq_one_letter_code
_entity_poly.pdbx_strand_id
1 'polypeptide(L)'
;MVYASCMCPCLSQPRSGITMNTIDIEKMTTQEQLQTMEALWDALTHAAQEPASPAWHEEIVQARREKIASGQANFVSLAELKTRGPQ
;
A
#
# COMPACT_ATOMS: atom_id res chain seq x y z
N MET A 1 18.07 -13.63 20.72
CA MET A 1 16.94 -13.69 19.76
C MET A 1 17.37 -12.97 18.51
N VAL A 2 17.53 -13.75 17.45
CA VAL A 2 18.06 -13.40 16.14
C VAL A 2 17.07 -12.51 15.39
N TYR A 3 17.28 -11.19 15.41
CA TYR A 3 16.78 -10.35 14.32
C TYR A 3 17.79 -10.47 13.19
N ALA A 4 17.52 -11.40 12.28
CA ALA A 4 18.27 -11.53 11.05
C ALA A 4 18.04 -10.27 10.22
N SER A 5 19.03 -9.38 10.19
CA SER A 5 19.13 -8.34 9.18
C SER A 5 19.25 -9.01 7.82
N CYS A 6 18.14 -9.15 7.10
CA CYS A 6 18.19 -9.27 5.64
C CYS A 6 18.62 -7.92 5.08
N MET A 7 19.94 -7.65 5.13
CA MET A 7 20.52 -6.63 4.26
C MET A 7 20.54 -7.20 2.84
N CYS A 8 19.53 -6.85 2.06
CA CYS A 8 19.55 -7.04 0.61
C CYS A 8 20.68 -6.17 0.03
N PRO A 9 21.73 -6.75 -0.62
CA PRO A 9 22.88 -5.99 -1.12
C PRO A 9 22.61 -5.07 -2.32
N CYS A 10 21.35 -4.94 -2.74
CA CYS A 10 20.99 -4.26 -4.00
C CYS A 10 20.87 -2.73 -3.87
N LEU A 11 20.91 -2.17 -2.65
CA LEU A 11 20.59 -0.75 -2.37
C LEU A 11 21.79 0.22 -2.45
N SER A 12 22.94 -0.19 -2.98
CA SER A 12 24.14 0.68 -3.08
C SER A 12 24.21 1.54 -4.34
N GLN A 13 23.13 1.66 -5.13
CA GLN A 13 23.17 2.49 -6.34
C GLN A 13 22.64 3.91 -6.06
N PRO A 14 23.32 4.96 -6.58
CA PRO A 14 22.81 6.31 -6.53
C PRO A 14 21.49 6.38 -7.29
N ARG A 15 20.43 6.83 -6.61
CA ARG A 15 19.09 7.01 -7.19
C ARG A 15 19.14 8.15 -8.24
N SER A 16 19.49 7.80 -9.48
CA SER A 16 19.10 8.60 -10.64
C SER A 16 17.57 8.62 -10.68
N GLY A 17 16.98 9.81 -10.75
CA GLY A 17 15.54 9.96 -10.90
C GLY A 17 15.08 9.35 -12.21
N ILE A 18 14.51 8.14 -12.16
CA ILE A 18 13.84 7.54 -13.30
C ILE A 18 12.48 8.22 -13.42
N THR A 19 12.27 8.95 -14.52
CA THR A 19 10.93 9.35 -14.94
C THR A 19 10.33 8.20 -15.74
N MET A 20 9.44 7.42 -15.13
CA MET A 20 8.71 6.36 -15.83
C MET A 20 7.49 6.96 -16.52
N ASN A 21 7.42 6.85 -17.86
CA ASN A 21 6.29 7.36 -18.64
C ASN A 21 5.16 6.31 -18.68
N THR A 22 3.89 6.74 -18.70
CA THR A 22 2.74 5.83 -18.74
C THR A 22 2.73 4.94 -19.98
N ILE A 23 3.22 5.47 -21.10
CA ILE A 23 3.38 4.75 -22.38
C ILE A 23 4.32 3.54 -22.24
N ASP A 24 5.30 3.59 -21.32
CA ASP A 24 6.25 2.50 -21.13
C ASP A 24 5.65 1.39 -20.26
N ILE A 25 4.77 1.74 -19.32
CA ILE A 25 4.02 0.78 -18.48
C ILE A 25 3.03 -0.01 -19.34
N GLU A 26 2.37 0.62 -20.31
CA GLU A 26 1.42 -0.03 -21.22
C GLU A 26 2.07 -1.10 -22.12
N LYS A 27 3.39 -1.01 -22.34
CA LYS A 27 4.15 -1.98 -23.16
C LYS A 27 4.66 -3.17 -22.35
N MET A 28 4.61 -3.11 -21.03
CA MET A 28 5.01 -4.20 -20.14
C MET A 28 3.97 -5.32 -20.16
N THR A 29 4.42 -6.56 -20.01
CA THR A 29 3.55 -7.69 -19.70
C THR A 29 2.90 -7.49 -18.32
N THR A 30 1.77 -8.17 -18.05
CA THR A 30 1.13 -8.12 -16.72
C THR A 30 2.10 -8.49 -15.60
N GLN A 31 3.00 -9.45 -15.84
CA GLN A 31 4.01 -9.85 -14.86
C GLN A 31 4.99 -8.71 -14.55
N GLU A 32 5.51 -8.05 -15.58
CA GLU A 32 6.43 -6.92 -15.42
C GLU A 32 5.74 -5.72 -14.75
N GLN A 33 4.46 -5.47 -15.06
CA GLN A 33 3.68 -4.43 -14.39
C GLN A 33 3.53 -4.72 -12.90
N LEU A 34 3.21 -5.96 -12.52
CA LEU A 34 3.08 -6.35 -11.12
C LEU A 34 4.42 -6.23 -10.37
N GLN A 35 5.51 -6.70 -10.95
CA GLN A 35 6.85 -6.55 -10.37
C GLN A 35 7.25 -5.07 -10.22
N THR A 36 6.90 -4.25 -11.20
CA THR A 36 7.13 -2.80 -11.17
C THR A 36 6.31 -2.16 -10.05
N MET A 37 5.04 -2.56 -9.87
CA MET A 37 4.19 -2.09 -8.78
C MET A 37 4.76 -2.46 -7.40
N GLU A 38 5.28 -3.68 -7.24
CA GLU A 38 5.93 -4.12 -6.00
C GLU A 38 7.20 -3.31 -5.70
N ALA A 39 8.06 -3.10 -6.70
CA ALA A 39 9.28 -2.30 -6.54
C ALA A 39 8.98 -0.82 -6.22
N LEU A 40 7.95 -0.25 -6.86
CA LEU A 40 7.46 1.09 -6.53
C LEU A 40 6.92 1.16 -5.11
N TRP A 41 6.13 0.17 -4.70
CA TRP A 41 5.57 0.11 -3.36
C TRP A 41 6.68 0.05 -2.29
N ASP A 42 7.67 -0.83 -2.47
CA ASP A 42 8.82 -0.94 -1.57
C ASP A 42 9.64 0.36 -1.49
N ALA A 43 9.80 1.05 -2.61
CA ALA A 43 10.50 2.34 -2.63
C ALA A 43 9.73 3.44 -1.88
N LEU A 44 8.40 3.44 -1.96
CA LEU A 44 7.53 4.40 -1.28
C LEU A 44 7.45 4.14 0.23
N THR A 45 7.36 2.87 0.66
CA THR A 45 7.27 2.51 2.08
C THR A 45 8.56 2.80 2.84
N HIS A 46 9.71 2.76 2.16
CA HIS A 46 11.01 3.10 2.74
C HIS A 46 11.45 4.53 2.41
N ALA A 47 10.56 5.38 1.88
CA ALA A 47 10.86 6.78 1.66
C ALA A 47 11.11 7.49 3.00
N ALA A 48 12.08 8.42 3.01
CA ALA A 48 12.46 9.14 4.23
C ALA A 48 11.35 10.06 4.76
N GLN A 49 10.33 10.34 3.95
CA GLN A 49 9.22 11.22 4.31
C GLN A 49 7.90 10.60 3.86
N GLU A 50 7.04 10.29 4.83
CA GLU A 50 5.66 9.92 4.55
C GLU A 50 4.88 11.15 4.03
N PRO A 51 4.04 10.98 2.99
CA PRO A 51 3.17 12.06 2.56
C PRO A 51 2.14 12.37 3.65
N ALA A 52 1.79 13.66 3.79
CA ALA A 52 0.72 14.06 4.68
C ALA A 52 -0.61 13.42 4.23
N SER A 53 -1.38 12.93 5.19
CA SER A 53 -2.75 12.48 4.93
C SER A 53 -3.57 13.60 4.29
N PRO A 54 -4.45 13.32 3.31
CA PRO A 54 -5.37 14.30 2.76
C PRO A 54 -6.25 14.93 3.85
N ALA A 55 -6.67 16.19 3.67
CA ALA A 55 -7.48 16.91 4.65
C ALA A 55 -8.80 16.18 5.01
N TRP A 56 -9.44 15.54 4.02
CA TRP A 56 -10.66 14.76 4.23
C TRP A 56 -10.46 13.45 4.99
N HIS A 57 -9.22 12.97 5.15
CA HIS A 57 -8.95 11.65 5.73
C HIS A 57 -9.42 11.57 7.17
N GLU A 58 -9.21 12.65 7.94
CA GLU A 58 -9.65 12.72 9.33
C GLU A 58 -11.17 12.63 9.46
N GLU A 59 -11.90 13.38 8.64
CA GLU A 59 -13.37 13.41 8.66
C GLU A 59 -13.98 12.01 8.47
N ILE A 60 -13.46 11.25 7.50
CA ILE A 60 -13.93 9.89 7.23
C ILE A 60 -13.60 8.95 8.40
N VAL A 61 -12.39 9.05 8.96
CA VAL A 61 -11.98 8.24 10.11
C VAL A 61 -12.87 8.55 11.32
N GLN A 62 -13.19 9.81 11.58
CA GLN A 62 -14.07 10.20 12.68
C GLN A 62 -15.49 9.69 12.48
N ALA A 63 -16.08 9.88 11.29
CA ALA A 63 -17.41 9.35 10.99
C ALA A 63 -17.49 7.83 11.18
N ARG A 64 -16.43 7.09 10.80
CA ARG A 64 -16.35 5.64 11.03
C ARG A 64 -16.24 5.30 12.52
N ARG A 65 -15.45 6.05 13.30
CA ARG A 65 -15.33 5.86 14.76
C ARG A 65 -16.64 6.12 15.48
N GLU A 66 -17.34 7.19 15.14
CA GLU A 66 -18.65 7.53 15.69
C GLU A 66 -19.67 6.42 15.42
N LYS A 67 -19.72 5.90 14.18
CA LYS A 67 -20.60 4.80 13.81
C LYS A 67 -20.33 3.53 14.65
N ILE A 68 -19.07 3.26 14.97
CA ILE A 68 -18.68 2.16 15.86
C ILE A 68 -19.14 2.45 17.30
N ALA A 69 -18.84 3.65 17.82
CA ALA A 69 -19.18 4.04 19.18
C ALA A 69 -20.70 4.08 19.42
N SER A 70 -21.49 4.47 18.42
CA SER A 70 -22.94 4.51 18.48
C SER A 70 -23.61 3.14 18.29
N GLY A 71 -22.84 2.06 18.12
CA GLY A 71 -23.38 0.72 17.85
C GLY A 71 -24.06 0.56 16.49
N GLN A 72 -23.83 1.49 15.56
CA GLN A 72 -24.43 1.48 14.21
C GLN A 72 -23.52 0.78 13.19
N ALA A 73 -22.33 0.34 13.60
CA ALA A 73 -21.41 -0.41 12.76
C ALA A 73 -21.79 -1.90 12.74
N ASN A 74 -21.88 -2.47 11.53
CA ASN A 74 -22.04 -3.90 11.34
C ASN A 74 -20.66 -4.55 11.24
N PHE A 75 -20.40 -5.50 12.14
CA PHE A 75 -19.19 -6.30 12.11
C PHE A 75 -19.49 -7.66 11.49
N VAL A 76 -18.54 -8.17 10.73
CA VAL A 76 -18.60 -9.52 10.17
C VAL A 76 -17.32 -10.24 10.54
N SER A 77 -17.43 -11.52 10.84
CA SER A 77 -16.27 -12.36 11.05
C SER A 77 -15.50 -12.55 9.74
N LEU A 78 -14.21 -12.86 9.85
CA LEU A 78 -13.40 -13.18 8.68
C LEU A 78 -13.93 -14.43 7.94
N ALA A 79 -14.55 -15.38 8.65
CA ALA A 79 -15.17 -16.55 8.05
C ALA A 79 -16.37 -16.15 7.17
N GLU A 80 -17.29 -15.33 7.71
CA GLU A 80 -18.44 -14.82 6.96
C GLU A 80 -18.00 -13.97 5.75
N LEU A 81 -16.96 -13.15 5.90
CA LEU A 81 -16.42 -12.35 4.80
C LEU A 81 -15.89 -13.24 3.66
N LYS A 82 -15.15 -14.31 3.98
CA LYS A 82 -14.65 -15.26 2.97
C LYS A 82 -15.78 -15.94 2.20
N THR A 83 -16.90 -16.24 2.86
CA THR A 83 -18.07 -16.86 2.21
C THR A 83 -18.77 -15.91 1.23
N ARG A 84 -18.70 -14.59 1.44
CA ARG A 84 -19.34 -13.60 0.54
C ARG A 84 -18.65 -13.48 -0.82
N GLY A 85 -17.37 -13.83 -0.92
CA GLY A 85 -16.59 -13.68 -2.14
C GLY A 85 -16.26 -12.21 -2.50
N PRO A 86 -15.56 -11.98 -3.61
CA PRO A 86 -15.33 -10.63 -4.15
C PRO A 86 -16.66 -9.97 -4.55
N GLN A 87 -16.81 -8.68 -4.29
CA GLN A 87 -17.92 -7.85 -4.75
C GLN A 87 -17.66 -7.32 -6.15
#